data_AF-J0PVD0-F1
#
_entry.id   AF-J0PVD0-F1
#
_cell.length_a   1.000
_cell.length_b   1.000
_cell.length_c   1.000
_cell.angle_alpha   90.00
_cell.angle_beta   90.00
_cell.angle_gamma   90.00
#
_symmetry.space_group_name_H-M   'P 1'
#
loop_
_entity.id
_entity.type
_entity.pdbx_description
1 polymer ?
#
loop_
_entity_poly.entity_id
_entity_poly.type
_entity_poly.pdbx_seq_one_letter_code
_entity_poly.pdbx_strand_id
1 'polypeptide(L)' 'MCKKYELTLQSKKIKHALSRNTIVLYRICALKDFDDVKAGHLGGFIEKESNLSHEGNC' A
#
# COMPACT_ATOMS: atom_id res chain seq x y z
N MET A 1 17.47 5.98 -2.91
CA MET A 1 16.78 4.71 -2.56
C MET A 1 15.70 4.43 -3.59
N CYS A 2 15.59 3.19 -4.08
CA CYS A 2 14.59 2.83 -5.09
C CYS A 2 13.30 2.33 -4.41
N LYS A 3 12.22 3.13 -4.46
CA LYS A 3 10.91 2.75 -3.94
C LYS A 3 10.39 1.48 -4.64
N LYS A 4 9.77 0.59 -3.87
CA LYS A 4 9.21 -0.68 -4.38
C LYS A 4 7.77 -0.51 -4.91
N TYR A 5 7.01 0.39 -4.29
CA TYR A 5 5.64 0.70 -4.64
C TYR A 5 5.36 2.18 -4.34
N GLU A 6 4.23 2.67 -4.83
CA GLU A 6 3.69 3.99 -4.49
C GLU A 6 2.23 3.88 -4.04
N LEU A 7 1.77 4.87 -3.26
CA LEU A 7 0.35 5.03 -2.96
C LEU A 7 -0.35 5.67 -4.15
N THR A 8 -1.48 5.09 -4.57
CA THR A 8 -2.31 5.63 -5.64
C THR A 8 -3.42 6.54 -5.09
N LEU A 9 -4.12 7.24 -5.98
CA LEU A 9 -5.30 8.04 -5.65
C LEU A 9 -6.52 7.19 -5.25
N GLN A 10 -6.50 5.87 -5.49
CA GLN A 10 -7.58 4.99 -5.05
C GLN A 10 -7.53 4.82 -3.54
N SER A 11 -8.56 5.30 -2.85
CA SER A 11 -8.66 5.19 -1.40
C SER A 11 -9.96 4.51 -0.95
N LYS A 12 -9.90 3.85 0.21
CA LYS A 12 -11.05 3.25 0.89
C LYS A 12 -11.11 3.79 2.31
N LYS A 13 -12.31 4.21 2.73
CA LYS A 13 -12.59 4.57 4.13
C LYS A 13 -13.15 3.36 4.85
N ILE A 14 -12.49 2.94 5.91
CA ILE A 14 -12.96 1.87 6.78
C ILE A 14 -13.25 2.44 8.16
N LYS A 15 -14.36 2.03 8.77
CA LYS A 15 -14.64 2.34 10.17
C LYS A 15 -14.08 1.21 11.03
N HIS A 16 -13.18 1.53 11.95
CA HIS A 16 -12.72 0.54 12.89
C HIS A 16 -13.84 0.26 13.90
N ALA A 17 -14.26 -0.99 13.98
CA ALA A 17 -15.44 -1.40 14.75
C ALA A 17 -15.32 -1.05 16.25
N LEU A 18 -14.10 -1.11 16.80
CA LEU A 18 -13.86 -0.94 18.23
C LEU A 18 -13.62 0.51 18.66
N SER A 19 -12.81 1.26 17.90
CA SER A 19 -12.42 2.63 18.25
C SER A 19 -13.34 3.70 17.66
N ARG A 20 -14.30 3.32 16.81
CA ARG A 20 -15.19 4.23 16.06
C ARG A 20 -14.45 5.28 15.21
N ASN A 21 -13.13 5.15 15.05
CA ASN A 21 -12.35 6.00 14.17
C ASN A 21 -12.49 5.51 12.72
N THR A 22 -12.44 6.46 11.80
CA THR A 22 -12.43 6.18 10.37
C THR A 22 -10.99 6.26 9.88
N ILE A 23 -10.51 5.18 9.29
CA ILE A 23 -9.17 5.09 8.71
C ILE A 23 -9.32 5.18 7.19
N VAL A 24 -8.41 5.89 6.55
CA VAL A 24 -8.30 5.97 5.10
C VAL A 24 -7.13 5.09 4.68
N LEU A 25 -7.38 4.15 3.79
CA LEU A 25 -6.34 3.32 3.19
C LEU A 25 -6.19 3.67 1.73
N TYR A 26 -4.97 3.67 1.23
CA TYR A 26 -4.60 3.95 -0.15
C TYR A 26 -4.13 2.67 -0.82
N ARG A 27 -4.58 2.42 -2.05
CA ARG A 27 -4.14 1.26 -2.82
C ARG A 27 -2.71 1.47 -3.28
N ILE A 28 -1.89 0.44 -3.19
CA ILE A 28 -0.51 0.48 -3.66
C ILE A 28 -0.38 0.02 -5.11
N CYS A 29 0.58 0.59 -5.83
CA CYS A 29 1.00 0.16 -7.16
C CYS A 29 2.49 -0.17 -7.13
N ALA A 30 2.89 -1.35 -7.63
CA ALA A 30 4.29 -1.74 -7.73
C ALA A 30 5.03 -0.82 -8.72
N LEU A 31 6.19 -0.29 -8.30
CA LEU A 31 7.05 0.55 -9.15
C LEU A 31 8.12 -0.26 -9.88
N LYS A 32 8.39 -1.48 -9.43
CA LYS A 32 9.39 -2.38 -9.99
C LYS A 32 8.92 -3.82 -9.83
N ASP A 33 9.57 -4.72 -10.54
CA ASP A 33 9.39 -6.16 -10.33
C ASP A 33 10.04 -6.57 -8.99
N PHE A 34 9.34 -7.37 -8.20
CA PHE A 34 9.86 -8.00 -7.00
C PHE A 34 9.06 -9.27 -6.70
N ASP A 35 9.77 -10.36 -6.36
CA ASP A 35 9.15 -11.67 -6.17
C ASP A 35 8.27 -12.03 -7.38
N ASP A 36 7.02 -12.45 -7.16
CA ASP A 36 6.04 -12.71 -8.22
C ASP A 36 5.23 -11.46 -8.67
N VAL A 37 5.57 -10.26 -8.17
CA VAL A 37 4.86 -9.01 -8.48
C VAL A 37 5.59 -8.24 -9.59
N LYS A 38 4.84 -7.84 -10.62
CA LYS A 38 5.34 -7.02 -11.73
C LYS A 38 5.13 -5.52 -11.50
N ALA A 39 6.00 -4.70 -12.06
CA ALA A 39 5.82 -3.25 -12.11
C ALA A 39 4.46 -2.89 -12.74
N GLY A 40 3.78 -1.91 -12.16
CA GLY A 40 2.42 -1.51 -12.52
C GLY A 40 1.31 -2.39 -11.91
N HIS A 41 1.66 -3.49 -11.23
CA HIS A 41 0.65 -4.34 -10.59
C HIS A 41 0.03 -3.64 -9.37
N LEU A 42 -1.30 -3.68 -9.30
CA LEU A 42 -2.05 -3.07 -8.21
C LEU A 42 -2.19 -4.05 -7.04
N GLY A 43 -1.64 -3.67 -5.90
CA GLY A 43 -1.66 -4.46 -4.67
C GLY A 43 -2.84 -4.14 -3.75
N GLY A 44 -2.60 -4.41 -2.47
CA GLY A 44 -3.53 -4.14 -1.36
C GLY A 44 -3.64 -2.66 -0.99
N PHE A 45 -4.22 -2.40 0.18
CA PHE A 45 -4.45 -1.05 0.71
C PHE A 45 -3.68 -0.86 2.02
N ILE A 46 -2.95 0.24 2.17
CA ILE A 46 -2.23 0.60 3.39
C ILE A 46 -2.56 2.04 3.82
N GLU A 47 -2.40 2.35 5.10
CA GLU A 47 -2.70 3.68 5.63
C GLU A 47 -1.62 4.72 5.29
N LYS A 48 -0.35 4.33 5.48
CA LYS A 48 0.83 5.19 5.25
C LYS A 48 1.99 4.37 4.70
N GLU A 49 2.95 5.03 4.05
CA GLU A 49 4.10 4.36 3.44
C GLU A 49 4.89 3.49 4.43
N SER A 50 4.95 3.85 5.71
CA SER A 50 5.67 3.06 6.73
C SER A 50 4.98 1.76 7.17
N ASN A 51 3.76 1.48 6.70
CA ASN A 51 3.08 0.20 6.99
C ASN A 51 3.63 -0.98 6.17
N LEU A 52 4.37 -0.72 5.11
CA LEU A 52 4.94 -1.74 4.24
C LEU A 52 6.38 -1.33 3.89
N SER A 53 7.32 -2.26 3.80
CA SER A 53 8.71 -1.89 3.59
C SER A 53 8.99 -1.63 2.11
N HIS A 54 9.83 -0.63 1.83
CA HIS A 54 10.46 -0.49 0.52
C HIS A 54 11.71 -1.37 0.36
N GLU A 55 12.20 -1.94 1.45
CA GLU A 55 13.36 -2.84 1.48
C GLU A 55 12.93 -4.30 1.61
N GLY A 56 13.68 -5.21 0.98
CA GLY A 56 13.33 -6.62 0.91
C GLY A 56 12.08 -6.90 0.06
N ASN A 57 11.61 -8.14 0.11
CA ASN A 57 10.48 -8.60 -0.70
C ASN A 57 9.12 -8.19 -0.09
N CYS A 58 9.04 -7.95 1.23
CA CYS A 58 7.79 -7.64 1.95
C CYS A 58 7.67 -6.16 2.31
#